data_AF-A0A830FPX7-F1
#
_entry.id   AF-A0A830FPX7-F1
#
_cell.length_a   1.000
_cell.length_b   1.000
_cell.length_c   1.000
_cell.angle_alpha   90.00
_cell.angle_beta   90.00
_cell.angle_gamma   90.00
#
_symmetry.space_group_name_H-M   'P 1'
#
loop_
_entity.id
_entity.type
_entity.pdbx_description
1 polymer ?
#
loop_
_entity_poly.entity_id
_entity_poly.type
_entity_poly.pdbx_seq_one_letter_code
_entity_poly.pdbx_strand_id
1 'polypeptide(L)'
;MAQTDISNTVTDLETYREYILGVRITERTTADGETGYRFEAPDHQGIEFGDPEMATLYADVYFDVNGFQEAGTGERGVPPTVIQAGRDTLVAYFLTQDGVDVHWAASFYGEKPEKIERYVSRVRKRSKKIREGAKEQGYV
;
A
#
# COMPACT_ATOMS: atom_id res chain seq x y z
N MET A 1 21.73 -35.29 13.28
CA MET A 1 21.35 -33.87 13.46
C MET A 1 20.25 -33.61 12.44
N ALA A 2 19.03 -33.37 12.91
CA ALA A 2 17.86 -33.24 12.04
C ALA A 2 17.84 -31.84 11.43
N GLN A 3 17.84 -31.81 10.10
CA GLN A 3 17.66 -30.61 9.29
C GLN A 3 16.14 -30.42 9.18
N THR A 4 15.60 -29.47 9.93
CA THR A 4 14.18 -29.10 9.82
C THR A 4 14.06 -28.12 8.67
N ASP A 5 13.80 -28.66 7.48
CA ASP A 5 13.17 -27.90 6.39
C ASP A 5 11.77 -27.49 6.86
N ILE A 6 11.64 -26.28 7.38
CA ILE A 6 10.33 -25.65 7.59
C ILE A 6 9.89 -25.13 6.23
N SER A 7 9.50 -26.05 5.36
CA SER A 7 8.69 -25.74 4.19
C SER A 7 7.32 -25.28 4.70
N ASN A 8 7.20 -24.00 5.04
CA ASN A 8 5.91 -23.31 5.07
C ASN A 8 5.34 -23.37 3.66
N THR A 9 4.62 -24.45 3.37
CA THR A 9 3.97 -24.70 2.09
C THR A 9 3.06 -23.52 1.79
N VAL A 10 3.50 -22.70 0.84
CA VAL A 10 2.76 -21.59 0.25
C VAL A 10 1.60 -22.22 -0.51
N THR A 11 0.38 -21.99 -0.06
CA THR A 11 -0.82 -22.41 -0.77
C THR A 11 -1.31 -21.20 -1.55
N ASP A 12 -0.99 -21.20 -2.84
CA ASP A 12 -1.49 -20.32 -3.90
C ASP A 12 -1.32 -18.80 -3.71
N LEU A 13 -0.43 -18.21 -4.54
CA LEU A 13 -0.38 -16.76 -4.75
C LEU A 13 -1.41 -16.40 -5.81
N GLU A 14 -2.61 -16.04 -5.37
CA GLU A 14 -3.66 -15.57 -6.28
C GLU A 14 -3.55 -14.06 -6.49
N THR A 15 -3.87 -13.58 -7.69
CA THR A 15 -3.90 -12.14 -7.92
C THR A 15 -5.19 -11.57 -7.33
N TYR A 16 -5.08 -10.88 -6.20
CA TYR A 16 -6.20 -10.14 -5.59
C TYR A 16 -6.61 -8.97 -6.47
N ARG A 17 -5.62 -8.21 -6.97
CA ARG A 17 -5.87 -7.04 -7.81
C ARG A 17 -4.70 -6.70 -8.70
N GLU A 18 -4.97 -6.54 -9.99
CA GLU A 18 -3.98 -6.09 -10.97
C GLU A 18 -4.20 -4.63 -11.35
N TYR A 19 -3.10 -3.89 -11.50
CA TYR A 19 -3.06 -2.52 -11.98
C TYR A 19 -2.12 -2.44 -13.19
N ILE A 20 -2.03 -1.24 -13.78
CA ILE A 20 -1.09 -0.97 -14.87
C ILE A 20 0.37 -0.97 -14.39
N LEU A 21 1.30 -0.97 -15.34
CA LEU A 21 2.74 -0.81 -15.10
C LEU A 21 3.31 -1.94 -14.23
N GLY A 22 2.74 -3.14 -14.34
CA GLY A 22 3.18 -4.32 -13.59
C GLY A 22 2.94 -4.22 -12.08
N VAL A 23 2.10 -3.29 -11.63
CA VAL A 23 1.73 -3.14 -10.22
C VAL A 23 0.57 -4.08 -9.90
N ARG A 24 0.67 -4.85 -8.82
CA ARG A 24 -0.39 -5.77 -8.40
C ARG A 24 -0.42 -5.99 -6.90
N ILE A 25 -1.51 -6.55 -6.41
CA ILE A 25 -1.65 -7.10 -5.08
C ILE A 25 -1.94 -8.59 -5.23
N THR A 26 -1.14 -9.43 -4.59
CA THR A 26 -1.38 -10.87 -4.51
C THR A 26 -1.94 -11.22 -3.14
N GLU A 27 -2.90 -12.14 -3.10
CA GLU A 27 -3.40 -12.76 -1.89
C GLU A 27 -2.62 -14.04 -1.62
N ARG A 28 -2.33 -14.30 -0.35
CA ARG A 28 -1.68 -15.52 0.12
C ARG A 28 -2.41 -16.02 1.34
N THR A 29 -2.84 -17.27 1.32
CA THR A 29 -3.39 -17.95 2.49
C THR A 29 -2.31 -18.86 3.08
N THR A 30 -2.04 -18.71 4.37
CA THR A 30 -1.12 -19.58 5.11
C THR A 30 -1.81 -20.91 5.45
N ALA A 31 -1.02 -21.93 5.79
CA ALA A 31 -1.57 -23.23 6.20
C ALA A 31 -2.49 -23.14 7.45
N ASP A 32 -2.29 -22.11 8.27
CA ASP A 32 -3.09 -21.84 9.47
C ASP A 32 -4.37 -21.04 9.17
N GLY A 33 -4.64 -20.73 7.89
CA GLY A 33 -5.85 -20.03 7.44
C GLY A 33 -5.77 -18.51 7.53
N GLU A 34 -4.63 -17.94 7.93
CA GLU A 34 -4.42 -16.49 7.88
C GLU A 34 -4.17 -16.02 6.45
N THR A 35 -4.90 -14.99 6.03
CA THR A 35 -4.81 -14.40 4.69
C THR A 35 -4.01 -13.10 4.74
N GLY A 36 -2.96 -13.01 3.93
CA GLY A 36 -2.14 -11.81 3.74
C GLY A 36 -2.20 -11.30 2.31
N TYR A 37 -1.94 -10.00 2.15
CA TYR A 37 -1.99 -9.29 0.88
C TYR A 37 -0.65 -8.62 0.63
N ARG A 38 -0.01 -8.95 -0.48
CA ARG A 38 1.31 -8.43 -0.83
C ARG A 38 1.21 -7.47 -1.99
N PHE A 39 1.61 -6.23 -1.78
CA PHE A 39 1.81 -5.24 -2.83
C PHE A 39 3.12 -5.52 -3.58
N GLU A 40 3.07 -5.49 -4.91
CA GLU A 40 4.23 -5.69 -5.79
C GLU A 40 4.23 -4.63 -6.89
N ALA A 41 5.41 -4.08 -7.19
CA ALA A 41 5.64 -3.19 -8.32
C ALA A 41 7.09 -3.39 -8.85
N PRO A 42 7.36 -3.17 -10.15
CA PRO A 42 8.65 -3.54 -10.76
C PRO A 42 9.89 -2.96 -10.06
N ASP A 43 9.82 -1.72 -9.61
CA ASP A 43 10.93 -1.06 -8.93
C ASP A 43 10.81 -1.12 -7.40
N HIS A 44 9.73 -1.67 -6.83
CA HIS A 44 9.48 -1.67 -5.38
C HIS A 44 9.80 -3.02 -4.75
N GLN A 45 10.39 -3.04 -3.54
CA GLN A 45 10.71 -4.31 -2.83
C GLN A 45 9.48 -5.15 -2.44
N GLY A 46 8.28 -4.61 -2.64
CA GLY A 46 7.01 -5.14 -2.16
C GLY A 46 6.84 -5.03 -0.64
N ILE A 47 5.60 -5.13 -0.18
CA ILE A 47 5.25 -5.06 1.25
C ILE A 47 3.97 -5.87 1.50
N GLU A 48 3.87 -6.50 2.66
CA GLU A 48 2.76 -7.36 3.06
C GLU A 48 1.83 -6.64 4.05
N PHE A 49 0.53 -6.91 3.93
CA PHE A 49 -0.54 -6.36 4.75
C PHE A 49 -1.47 -7.49 5.20
N GLY A 50 -2.01 -7.38 6.42
CA GLY A 50 -3.10 -8.25 6.88
C GLY A 50 -4.49 -7.83 6.40
N ASP A 51 -4.61 -6.64 5.82
CA ASP A 51 -5.88 -6.05 5.36
C ASP A 51 -5.80 -5.68 3.87
N PRO A 52 -6.71 -6.19 3.01
CA PRO A 52 -6.72 -5.84 1.59
C PRO A 52 -7.00 -4.36 1.33
N GLU A 53 -7.74 -3.69 2.21
CA GLU A 53 -8.00 -2.25 2.09
C GLU A 53 -6.73 -1.44 2.30
N MET A 54 -5.86 -1.86 3.22
CA MET A 54 -4.56 -1.20 3.44
C MET A 54 -3.60 -1.46 2.29
N ALA A 55 -3.54 -2.69 1.77
CA ALA A 55 -2.78 -2.99 0.57
C ALA A 55 -3.22 -2.15 -0.63
N THR A 56 -4.54 -1.98 -0.79
CA THR A 56 -5.12 -1.14 -1.85
C THR A 56 -4.82 0.34 -1.64
N LEU A 57 -4.91 0.84 -0.40
CA LEU A 57 -4.59 2.23 -0.08
C LEU A 57 -3.10 2.52 -0.32
N TYR A 58 -2.22 1.58 -0.01
CA TYR A 58 -0.80 1.68 -0.31
C TYR A 58 -0.54 1.79 -1.81
N ALA A 59 -1.20 0.95 -2.62
CA ALA A 59 -1.14 1.05 -4.07
C ALA A 59 -1.65 2.42 -4.56
N ASP A 60 -2.72 2.95 -3.96
CA ASP A 60 -3.22 4.28 -4.29
C ASP A 60 -2.19 5.38 -3.98
N VAL A 61 -1.49 5.32 -2.84
CA VAL A 61 -0.38 6.23 -2.52
C VAL A 61 0.75 6.10 -3.54
N TYR A 62 1.12 4.87 -3.91
CA TYR A 62 2.17 4.61 -4.90
C TYR A 62 1.85 5.29 -6.24
N PHE A 63 0.63 5.14 -6.75
CA PHE A 63 0.20 5.81 -7.98
C PHE A 63 0.08 7.33 -7.82
N ASP A 64 -0.39 7.82 -6.67
CA ASP A 64 -0.56 9.26 -6.41
C ASP A 64 0.75 10.05 -6.50
N VAL A 65 1.88 9.41 -6.15
CA VAL A 65 3.22 10.02 -6.20
C VAL A 65 4.07 9.55 -7.37
N ASN A 66 3.48 8.81 -8.32
CA ASN A 66 4.18 8.22 -9.48
C ASN A 66 5.36 7.30 -9.07
N GLY A 67 5.15 6.52 -8.01
CA GLY A 67 6.12 5.57 -7.46
C GLY A 67 7.00 6.17 -6.36
N PHE A 68 7.41 5.32 -5.43
CA PHE A 68 8.38 5.66 -4.39
C PHE A 68 9.18 4.42 -3.98
N GLN A 69 10.22 4.62 -3.17
CA GLN A 69 11.02 3.55 -2.58
C GLN A 69 11.00 3.70 -1.06
N GLU A 70 10.88 2.57 -0.37
CA GLU A 70 11.08 2.51 1.08
C GLU A 70 12.54 2.26 1.48
N ALA A 71 13.47 2.28 0.52
CA ALA A 71 14.89 2.21 0.83
C ALA A 71 15.31 3.35 1.79
N GLY A 72 15.68 2.97 3.02
CA GLY A 72 16.10 3.91 4.06
C GLY A 72 14.96 4.60 4.83
N THR A 73 13.69 4.25 4.61
CA THR A 73 12.58 4.76 5.47
C THR A 73 12.71 4.27 6.91
N GLY A 74 13.24 3.08 7.16
CA GLY A 74 13.53 2.62 8.53
C GLY A 74 14.46 3.55 9.33
N GLU A 75 15.31 4.33 8.65
CA GLU A 75 16.18 5.35 9.28
C GLU A 75 15.62 6.77 9.15
N ARG A 76 14.89 7.07 8.07
CA ARG A 76 14.44 8.43 7.70
C ARG A 76 12.95 8.68 7.99
N GLY A 77 12.21 7.67 8.43
CA GLY A 77 10.77 7.68 8.60
C GLY A 77 10.03 7.52 7.27
N VAL A 78 9.61 8.62 6.65
CA VAL A 78 8.68 8.60 5.51
C VAL A 78 9.43 8.79 4.18
N PRO A 79 9.02 8.12 3.08
CA PRO A 79 9.60 8.36 1.76
C PRO A 79 9.56 9.85 1.39
N PRO A 80 10.65 10.46 0.87
CA PRO A 80 10.67 11.87 0.51
C PRO A 80 9.59 12.28 -0.49
N THR A 81 9.24 11.41 -1.45
CA THR A 81 8.18 11.65 -2.44
C THR A 81 6.79 11.74 -1.79
N VAL A 82 6.51 10.92 -0.77
CA VAL A 82 5.26 10.97 0.01
C VAL A 82 5.18 12.27 0.80
N ILE A 83 6.28 12.71 1.42
CA ILE A 83 6.33 13.99 2.15
C ILE A 83 6.03 15.16 1.19
N GLN A 84 6.63 15.16 0.00
CA GLN A 84 6.47 16.22 -0.99
C GLN A 84 5.08 16.28 -1.63
N ALA A 85 4.38 15.14 -1.73
CA ALA A 85 3.03 15.06 -2.31
C ALA A 85 1.97 15.80 -1.47
N GLY A 86 2.27 16.03 -0.18
CA GLY A 86 1.46 16.85 0.70
C GLY A 86 0.67 16.04 1.73
N ARG A 87 -0.13 16.77 2.50
CA ARG A 87 -0.71 16.25 3.75
C ARG A 87 -1.70 15.09 3.53
N ASP A 88 -2.46 15.10 2.44
CA ASP A 88 -3.44 14.04 2.20
C ASP A 88 -2.77 12.70 1.86
N THR A 89 -1.75 12.73 1.02
CA THR A 89 -0.91 11.56 0.70
C THR A 89 -0.14 11.07 1.93
N LEU A 90 0.42 11.98 2.73
CA LEU A 90 1.11 11.61 3.97
C LEU A 90 0.18 10.91 4.97
N VAL A 91 -1.04 11.42 5.14
CA VAL A 91 -2.07 10.78 5.98
C VAL A 91 -2.43 9.39 5.45
N ALA A 92 -2.65 9.27 4.13
CA ALA A 92 -2.96 7.99 3.52
C ALA A 92 -1.84 6.98 3.70
N TYR A 93 -0.57 7.38 3.55
CA TYR A 93 0.59 6.53 3.81
C TYR A 93 0.69 6.10 5.27
N PHE A 94 0.41 6.99 6.22
CA PHE A 94 0.44 6.61 7.63
C PHE A 94 -0.64 5.59 7.99
N LEU A 95 -1.83 5.68 7.39
CA LEU A 95 -2.90 4.70 7.63
C LEU A 95 -2.55 3.29 7.14
N THR A 96 -1.57 3.14 6.24
CA THR A 96 -1.10 1.81 5.83
C THR A 96 -0.05 1.23 6.76
N GLN A 97 0.42 1.99 7.76
CA GLN A 97 1.42 1.53 8.71
C GLN A 97 0.76 0.77 9.86
N ASP A 98 1.46 -0.22 10.39
CA ASP A 98 0.95 -1.04 11.49
C ASP A 98 0.62 -0.18 12.72
N GLY A 99 -0.52 -0.48 13.35
CA GLY A 99 -1.02 0.23 14.53
C GLY A 99 -1.54 1.66 14.29
N VAL A 100 -1.65 2.12 13.04
CA VAL A 100 -2.18 3.46 12.72
C VAL A 100 -3.60 3.37 12.19
N ASP A 101 -4.56 3.86 12.97
CA ASP A 101 -5.96 3.97 12.54
C ASP A 101 -6.39 5.44 12.30
N VAL A 102 -7.63 5.60 11.80
CA VAL A 102 -8.22 6.91 11.49
C VAL A 102 -8.33 7.80 12.73
N HIS A 103 -8.60 7.25 13.91
CA HIS A 103 -8.76 8.01 15.16
C HIS A 103 -7.41 8.46 15.70
N TRP A 104 -6.39 7.60 15.61
CA TRP A 104 -5.01 7.96 15.90
C TRP A 104 -4.55 9.09 14.98
N ALA A 105 -4.76 8.95 13.66
CA ALA A 105 -4.36 9.97 12.69
C ALA A 105 -5.10 11.28 12.93
N ALA A 106 -6.40 11.24 13.20
CA ALA A 106 -7.21 12.41 13.55
C ALA A 106 -6.62 13.13 14.77
N SER A 107 -6.29 12.38 15.83
CA SER A 107 -5.70 12.92 17.05
C SER A 107 -4.32 13.54 16.82
N PHE A 108 -3.43 12.83 16.11
CA PHE A 108 -2.09 13.31 15.78
C PHE A 108 -2.11 14.63 15.00
N TYR A 109 -3.05 14.74 14.06
CA TYR A 109 -3.18 15.90 13.18
C TYR A 109 -4.04 17.04 13.76
N GLY A 110 -4.68 16.85 14.90
CA GLY A 110 -5.62 17.81 15.48
C GLY A 110 -6.87 18.02 14.61
N GLU A 111 -7.34 16.96 13.96
CA GLU A 111 -8.46 16.99 13.02
C GLU A 111 -9.57 16.04 13.47
N LYS A 112 -10.73 16.13 12.81
CA LYS A 112 -11.81 15.14 13.00
C LYS A 112 -11.61 13.93 12.08
N PRO A 113 -12.06 12.71 12.48
CA PRO A 113 -12.01 11.51 11.64
C PRO A 113 -12.54 11.71 10.21
N GLU A 114 -13.63 12.46 10.04
CA GLU A 114 -14.24 12.68 8.71
C GLU A 114 -13.32 13.50 7.79
N LYS A 115 -12.39 14.28 8.35
CA LYS A 115 -11.38 14.99 7.55
C LYS A 115 -10.25 14.07 7.11
N ILE A 116 -9.86 13.10 7.95
CA ILE A 116 -8.89 12.07 7.62
C ILE A 116 -9.42 11.19 6.48
N GLU A 117 -10.66 10.72 6.59
CA GLU A 117 -11.34 9.96 5.53
C GLU A 117 -11.43 10.76 4.22
N ARG A 118 -11.64 12.08 4.31
CA ARG A 118 -11.65 12.96 3.14
C ARG A 118 -10.28 13.05 2.46
N TYR A 119 -9.19 13.02 3.22
CA TYR A 119 -7.84 12.95 2.65
C TYR A 119 -7.64 11.65 1.89
N VAL A 120 -7.99 10.51 2.50
CA VAL A 120 -7.95 9.19 1.84
C VAL A 120 -8.78 9.19 0.55
N SER A 121 -10.00 9.73 0.59
CA SER A 121 -10.87 9.81 -0.58
C SER A 121 -10.25 10.62 -1.74
N ARG A 122 -9.49 11.69 -1.44
CA ARG A 122 -8.80 12.48 -2.46
C ARG A 122 -7.66 11.71 -3.10
N VAL A 123 -6.85 11.02 -2.32
CA VAL A 123 -5.75 10.17 -2.81
C VAL A 123 -6.31 9.07 -3.72
N ARG A 124 -7.32 8.33 -3.26
CA ARG A 124 -8.01 7.29 -4.05
C ARG A 124 -8.56 7.81 -5.39
N LYS A 125 -9.07 9.05 -5.42
CA LYS A 125 -9.56 9.68 -6.66
C LYS A 125 -8.43 10.08 -7.60
N ARG A 126 -7.35 10.67 -7.08
CA ARG A 126 -6.18 11.06 -7.87
C ARG A 126 -5.48 9.84 -8.45
N SER A 127 -5.22 8.83 -7.64
CA SER A 127 -4.61 7.56 -8.07
C SER A 127 -5.43 6.89 -9.18
N LYS A 128 -6.76 6.82 -9.02
CA LYS A 128 -7.66 6.29 -10.04
C LYS A 128 -7.55 7.08 -11.35
N LYS A 129 -7.61 8.42 -11.29
CA LYS A 129 -7.49 9.28 -12.47
C LYS A 129 -6.14 9.10 -13.18
N ILE A 130 -5.04 8.97 -12.42
CA ILE A 130 -3.70 8.72 -12.96
C ILE A 130 -3.69 7.39 -13.73
N ARG A 131 -4.21 6.31 -13.11
CA ARG A 131 -4.28 5.01 -13.76
C ARG A 131 -5.15 5.01 -15.01
N GLU A 132 -6.31 5.65 -14.97
CA GLU A 132 -7.21 5.78 -16.12
C GLU A 132 -6.54 6.56 -17.26
N GLY A 133 -5.92 7.71 -16.94
CA GLY A 133 -5.20 8.50 -17.94
C GLY A 133 -4.00 7.75 -18.56
N ALA A 134 -3.29 6.93 -17.80
CA ALA A 134 -2.22 6.10 -18.33
C ALA A 134 -2.75 4.96 -19.23
N LYS A 135 -3.89 4.34 -18.88
CA LYS A 135 -4.55 3.37 -19.77
C LYS A 135 -4.97 4.01 -21.10
N GLU A 136 -5.52 5.22 -21.05
CA GLU A 136 -5.88 5.99 -22.25
C GLU A 136 -4.66 6.31 -23.14
N GLN A 137 -3.47 6.40 -22.55
CA GLN A 137 -2.20 6.59 -23.26
C GLN A 137 -1.56 5.27 -23.74
N GLY A 138 -2.19 4.12 -23.48
CA GLY A 138 -1.73 2.81 -23.93
C GLY A 138 -0.79 2.08 -22.97
N TYR A 139 -0.63 2.57 -21.74
CA TYR A 139 0.07 1.82 -20.69
C TYR A 139 -0.81 0.67 -20.19
N VAL A 140 -0.22 -0.53 -20.14
CA VAL A 140 -0.83 -1.76 -19.62
C VAL A 140 -0.16 -2.23 -18.34
#